data_AF-A0AAW9KG65-F1
#
_entry.id   AF-A0AAW9KG65-F1
#
_cell.length_a   1.000
_cell.length_b   1.000
_cell.length_c   1.000
_cell.angle_alpha   90.00
_cell.angle_beta   90.00
_cell.angle_gamma   90.00
#
_symmetry.space_group_name_H-M   'P 1'
#
loop_
_entity.id
_entity.type
_entity.pdbx_description
1 polymer ?
#
loop_
_entity_poly.entity_id
_entity_poly.type
_entity_poly.pdbx_seq_one_letter_code
_entity_poly.pdbx_strand_id
1 'polypeptide(L)'
;FCSLFMIPLALWLGDDAIEKALMIGSVLLVLVVELLNSAIEAVVDRIGTERHELSGRAKDQGSAAVFIALVIVAITWAFMLFN
;
A
#
# COMPACT_ATOMS: atom_id res chain seq x y z
N PHE A 1 5.83 5.96 7.14
CA PHE A 1 7.04 5.88 8.00
C PHE A 1 7.99 4.77 7.53
N CYS A 2 7.51 3.54 7.33
CA CYS A 2 8.34 2.44 6.80
C CYS A 2 8.98 2.73 5.43
N SER A 3 8.30 3.48 4.56
CA SER A 3 8.82 3.88 3.24
C SER A 3 10.15 4.64 3.29
N LEU A 4 10.39 5.44 4.34
CA LEU A 4 11.65 6.18 4.52
C LEU A 4 12.86 5.26 4.71
N PHE A 5 12.63 4.05 5.24
CA PHE A 5 13.68 3.06 5.44
C PHE A 5 13.73 2.04 4.29
N MET A 6 12.56 1.62 3.80
CA MET A 6 12.46 0.61 2.74
C MET A 6 13.00 1.10 1.39
N ILE A 7 12.86 2.39 1.06
CA ILE A 7 13.36 2.92 -0.22
C ILE A 7 14.91 2.94 -0.26
N PRO A 8 15.62 3.49 0.74
CA PRO A 8 17.09 3.36 0.79
C PRO A 8 17.56 1.91 0.82
N LEU A 9 16.85 1.06 1.58
CA LEU A 9 17.17 -0.35 1.69
C LEU A 9 17.02 -1.09 0.34
N ALA A 10 15.99 -0.77 -0.44
CA ALA A 10 15.80 -1.29 -1.80
C ALA A 10 16.94 -0.89 -2.75
N LEU A 11 17.45 0.35 -2.65
CA LEU A 11 18.59 0.80 -3.46
C LEU A 11 19.88 0.07 -3.13
N TRP A 12 20.03 -0.38 -1.88
CA TRP A 12 21.19 -1.12 -1.40
C TRP A 12 21.12 -2.62 -1.68
N LEU A 13 19.92 -3.23 -1.58
CA LEU A 13 19.72 -4.67 -1.74
C LEU A 13 19.49 -5.14 -3.18
N GLY A 14 18.88 -4.32 -4.05
CA GLY A 14 18.66 -4.75 -5.43
C GLY A 14 19.96 -4.81 -6.23
N ASP A 15 20.14 -5.86 -7.03
CA ASP A 15 21.34 -6.08 -7.83
C ASP A 15 21.28 -5.29 -9.14
N ASP A 16 20.11 -5.18 -9.75
CA ASP A 16 19.89 -4.45 -11.00
C ASP A 16 18.83 -3.33 -10.91
N ALA A 17 18.63 -2.63 -12.02
CA ALA A 17 17.68 -1.52 -12.10
C ALA A 17 16.21 -1.98 -11.98
N ILE A 18 15.88 -3.18 -12.47
CA ILE A 18 14.53 -3.74 -12.45
C ILE A 18 14.17 -4.13 -11.01
N GLU A 19 15.07 -4.82 -10.31
CA GLU A 19 14.86 -5.22 -8.92
C GLU A 19 14.64 -4.00 -8.02
N LYS A 20 15.48 -2.97 -8.15
CA LYS A 20 15.32 -1.70 -7.44
C LYS A 20 13.99 -1.05 -7.75
N ALA A 21 13.59 -1.01 -9.03
CA ALA A 21 12.32 -0.44 -9.45
C ALA A 21 11.12 -1.21 -8.87
N LEU A 22 11.17 -2.53 -8.80
CA LEU A 22 10.11 -3.37 -8.21
C LEU A 22 10.01 -3.18 -6.70
N MET A 23 11.14 -3.19 -5.99
CA MET A 23 11.17 -2.99 -4.54
C MET A 23 10.69 -1.60 -4.14
N ILE A 24 11.13 -0.54 -4.83
CA ILE A 24 10.67 0.84 -4.60
C ILE A 24 9.20 0.99 -5.03
N GLY A 25 8.86 0.48 -6.22
CA GLY A 25 7.52 0.58 -6.79
C GLY A 25 6.45 -0.08 -5.91
N SER A 26 6.74 -1.23 -5.31
CA SER A 26 5.82 -1.90 -4.38
C SER A 26 5.55 -1.05 -3.13
N VAL A 27 6.57 -0.39 -2.57
CA VAL A 27 6.41 0.53 -1.42
C VAL A 27 5.61 1.77 -1.81
N LEU A 28 5.86 2.33 -3.00
CA LEU A 28 5.08 3.47 -3.51
C LEU A 28 3.62 3.09 -3.77
N LEU A 29 3.34 1.86 -4.23
CA LEU A 29 1.99 1.35 -4.40
C LEU A 29 1.21 1.36 -3.07
N VAL A 30 1.84 0.96 -1.96
CA VAL A 30 1.19 1.05 -0.63
C VAL A 30 0.79 2.48 -0.31
N LEU A 31 1.67 3.45 -0.55
CA LEU A 31 1.36 4.87 -0.30
C LEU A 31 0.21 5.37 -1.17
N VAL A 32 0.17 4.98 -2.46
CA VAL A 32 -0.93 5.32 -3.36
C VAL A 32 -2.25 4.75 -2.83
N VAL A 33 -2.26 3.49 -2.41
CA VAL A 33 -3.48 2.82 -1.93
C VAL A 33 -3.93 3.37 -0.57
N GLU A 34 -3.01 3.72 0.34
CA GLU A 34 -3.36 4.41 1.58
C GLU A 34 -4.01 5.78 1.31
N LEU A 35 -3.44 6.58 0.39
CA LEU A 35 -4.02 7.87 0.02
C LEU A 35 -5.43 7.72 -0.57
N LEU A 36 -5.64 6.70 -1.41
CA LEU A 36 -6.95 6.37 -1.95
C LEU A 36 -7.92 5.91 -0.85
N ASN A 37 -7.48 5.09 0.10
CA ASN A 37 -8.29 4.66 1.25
C ASN A 37 -8.73 5.87 2.09
N SER A 38 -7.80 6.77 2.42
CA SER A 38 -8.11 8.00 3.16
C SER A 38 -9.05 8.93 2.39
N ALA A 39 -8.94 9.01 1.06
CA ALA A 39 -9.87 9.78 0.24
C ALA A 39 -11.28 9.19 0.28
N ILE A 40 -11.41 7.86 0.22
CA ILE A 40 -12.69 7.16 0.36
C ILE A 40 -13.28 7.42 1.76
N GLU A 41 -12.49 7.27 2.81
CA GLU A 41 -12.91 7.55 4.19
C GLU A 41 -13.41 8.99 4.33
N ALA A 42 -12.68 9.97 3.81
CA ALA A 42 -13.07 11.38 3.87
C ALA A 42 -14.39 11.67 3.13
N VAL A 43 -14.61 11.03 1.97
CA VAL A 43 -15.88 11.17 1.22
C VAL A 43 -17.03 10.50 1.98
N VAL A 44 -16.81 9.29 2.51
CA VAL A 44 -17.80 8.53 3.27
C VAL A 44 -18.20 9.27 4.55
N ASP A 45 -17.23 9.80 5.29
CA ASP A 45 -17.45 10.53 6.55
C ASP A 45 -18.13 11.89 6.32
N ARG A 46 -17.94 12.50 5.15
CA ARG A 46 -18.63 13.74 4.77
C ARG A 46 -20.12 13.52 4.49
N ILE A 47 -20.52 12.37 3.93
CA ILE A 47 -21.89 12.17 3.39
C ILE A 47 -22.92 11.84 4.48
N GLY A 48 -22.53 11.25 5.62
CA GLY A 48 -23.49 11.06 6.72
C GLY A 48 -22.89 10.45 7.97
N THR A 49 -23.29 10.98 9.12
CA THR A 49 -22.98 10.43 10.46
C THR A 49 -23.84 9.21 10.82
N GLU A 50 -24.86 8.91 10.02
CA GLU A 50 -25.68 7.71 10.16
C GLU A 50 -24.96 6.50 9.57
N ARG A 51 -24.92 5.39 10.31
CA ARG A 51 -24.30 4.14 9.84
C ARG A 51 -25.12 3.55 8.69
N HIS A 52 -24.72 3.82 7.46
CA HIS A 52 -25.20 3.12 6.28
C HIS A 52 -24.35 1.88 5.98
N GLU A 53 -24.99 0.75 5.70
CA GLU A 53 -24.29 -0.51 5.33
C GLU A 53 -23.33 -0.33 4.14
N LEU A 54 -23.68 0.53 3.18
CA LEU A 54 -22.84 0.85 2.02
C LEU A 54 -21.58 1.63 2.41
N SER A 55 -21.67 2.53 3.40
CA SER A 55 -20.53 3.28 3.93
C SER A 55 -19.53 2.34 4.63
N GLY A 56 -20.04 1.34 5.36
CA GLY A 56 -19.20 0.30 5.95
C GLY A 56 -18.44 -0.49 4.89
N ARG A 57 -19.15 -0.97 3.86
CA ARG A 57 -18.54 -1.72 2.75
C ARG A 57 -17.45 -0.93 2.01
N ALA A 58 -17.65 0.37 1.79
CA ALA A 58 -16.65 1.22 1.15
C ALA A 58 -15.34 1.30 1.96
N LYS A 59 -15.44 1.43 3.29
CA LYS A 59 -14.27 1.45 4.18
C LYS A 59 -13.56 0.10 4.25
N ASP A 60 -14.32 -0.99 4.31
CA ASP A 60 -13.77 -2.36 4.33
C ASP A 60 -13.00 -2.65 3.03
N GLN A 61 -13.55 -2.26 1.88
CA GLN A 61 -12.90 -2.44 0.58
C GLN A 61 -11.62 -1.60 0.45
N GLY A 62 -11.64 -0.35 0.93
CA GLY A 62 -10.44 0.49 0.96
C GLY A 62 -9.33 -0.12 1.83
N SER A 63 -9.68 -0.60 3.03
CA SER A 63 -8.73 -1.29 3.92
C SER A 63 -8.22 -2.60 3.34
N ALA A 64 -9.06 -3.37 2.65
CA ALA A 64 -8.67 -4.59 1.96
C ALA A 64 -7.67 -4.32 0.81
N ALA A 65 -7.83 -3.21 0.09
CA ALA A 65 -6.87 -2.79 -0.93
C ALA A 65 -5.50 -2.49 -0.32
N VAL A 66 -5.45 -1.78 0.82
CA VAL A 66 -4.19 -1.52 1.55
C VAL A 66 -3.54 -2.83 1.97
N PHE A 67 -4.31 -3.80 2.49
CA PHE A 67 -3.80 -5.11 2.84
C PHE A 67 -3.19 -5.85 1.64
N ILE A 68 -3.86 -5.84 0.49
CA ILE A 68 -3.33 -6.46 -0.74
C ILE A 68 -2.01 -5.77 -1.17
N ALA A 69 -1.92 -4.44 -1.08
CA ALA A 69 -0.69 -3.72 -1.38
C ALA A 69 0.46 -4.12 -0.44
N LEU A 70 0.19 -4.31 0.85
CA LEU A 70 1.17 -4.82 1.82
C LEU A 70 1.61 -6.26 1.50
N VAL A 71 0.70 -7.12 1.06
CA VAL A 71 1.03 -8.48 0.61
C VAL A 71 1.94 -8.43 -0.63
N ILE A 72 1.67 -7.53 -1.58
CA ILE A 72 2.54 -7.33 -2.76
C ILE A 72 3.95 -6.94 -2.30
N VAL A 73 4.09 -5.97 -1.39
CA VAL A 73 5.40 -5.61 -0.82
C VAL A 73 6.08 -6.82 -0.18
N ALA A 74 5.38 -7.57 0.67
CA ALA A 74 5.96 -8.73 1.35
C ALA A 74 6.46 -9.78 0.36
N ILE A 75 5.67 -10.09 -0.69
CA ILE A 75 6.03 -11.06 -1.72
C ILE A 75 7.23 -10.55 -2.53
N THR A 76 7.20 -9.32 -3.02
CA THR A 76 8.30 -8.74 -3.80
C THR A 76 9.61 -8.79 -3.01
N TRP A 77 9.57 -8.39 -1.74
CA TRP A 77 10.77 -8.38 -0.90
C TRP A 77 11.24 -9.78 -0.51
N ALA A 78 10.33 -10.72 -0.23
CA ALA A 78 10.69 -12.11 0.01
C ALA A 78 11.39 -12.72 -1.21
N PHE A 79 10.86 -12.51 -2.41
CA PHE A 79 11.53 -12.99 -3.62
C PHE A 79 12.93 -12.39 -3.78
N MET A 80 13.11 -11.09 -3.58
CA MET A 80 14.45 -10.49 -3.72
C MET A 80 15.45 -10.95 -2.64
N LEU A 81 14.99 -11.22 -1.40
CA LEU A 81 15.86 -11.65 -0.30
C LEU A 81 16.24 -13.13 -0.36
N PHE A 82 15.43 -13.97 -1.02
CA PHE A 82 15.60 -15.42 -1.07
C PHE A 82 15.84 -15.96 -2.48
N ASN A 83 16.02 -15.09 -3.47
CA ASN A 83 16.54 -15.42 -4.80
C ASN A 83 18.07 -15.48 -4.76
#